data_AF-A0A7Y4B7P4-F1
#
_entry.id   AF-A0A7Y4B7P4-F1
#
_cell.length_a   1.000
_cell.length_b   1.000
_cell.length_c   1.000
_cell.angle_alpha   90.00
_cell.angle_beta   90.00
_cell.angle_gamma   90.00
#
_symmetry.space_group_name_H-M   'P 1'
#
loop_
_entity.id
_entity.type
_entity.pdbx_description
1 polymer ?
#
loop_
_entity_poly.entity_id
_entity_poly.type
_entity_poly.pdbx_seq_one_letter_code
_entity_poly.pdbx_strand_id
1 'polypeptide(L)'
;MTDILSSISTALSLTSRLREISKSIEDAEFKNLLADLSLELADAKLKIADLTSENAELREQISELTSATGELCPKCNKRTYELISSAPDEVFGDLGAVKRVYKCSGCQFSESKVVSP
;
A
#
# COMPACT_ATOMS: atom_id res chain seq x y z
N MET A 1 -3.45 -11.27 -6.23
CA MET A 1 -2.64 -10.77 -7.38
C MET A 1 -1.85 -11.89 -8.05
N THR A 2 -1.28 -12.81 -7.28
CA THR A 2 -0.66 -14.06 -7.78
C THR A 2 -1.56 -14.83 -8.75
N ASP A 3 -2.87 -14.85 -8.50
CA ASP A 3 -3.85 -15.59 -9.32
C ASP A 3 -4.07 -14.98 -10.71
N ILE A 4 -3.82 -13.67 -10.88
CA ILE A 4 -3.97 -12.99 -12.16
C ILE A 4 -2.74 -13.27 -13.04
N LEU A 5 -1.52 -13.22 -12.46
CA LEU A 5 -0.28 -13.56 -13.15
C LEU A 5 -0.24 -15.03 -13.59
N SER A 6 -0.78 -15.95 -12.77
CA SER A 6 -0.91 -17.36 -13.15
C SER A 6 -1.93 -17.56 -14.26
N SER A 7 -3.06 -16.85 -14.21
CA SER A 7 -4.08 -16.88 -15.27
C SER A 7 -3.55 -16.37 -16.60
N ILE A 8 -2.79 -15.26 -16.62
CA ILE A 8 -2.16 -14.74 -17.85
C ILE A 8 -1.08 -15.69 -18.38
N SER A 9 -0.29 -16.28 -17.49
CA SER A 9 0.70 -17.29 -17.91
C SER A 9 0.02 -18.51 -18.53
N THR A 10 -1.14 -18.89 -18.01
CA THR A 10 -1.99 -19.94 -18.60
C THR A 10 -2.52 -19.50 -19.97
N ALA A 11 -3.04 -18.28 -20.09
CA ALA A 11 -3.49 -17.72 -21.37
C ALA A 11 -2.36 -17.69 -22.42
N LEU A 12 -1.15 -17.26 -22.07
CA LEU A 12 0.03 -17.30 -22.95
C LEU A 12 0.37 -18.72 -23.41
N SER A 13 0.27 -19.70 -22.52
CA SER A 13 0.47 -21.11 -22.88
C SER A 13 -0.59 -21.61 -23.87
N LEU A 14 -1.85 -21.20 -23.69
CA LEU A 14 -2.95 -21.53 -24.61
C LEU A 14 -2.77 -20.84 -25.96
N THR A 15 -2.37 -19.57 -25.99
CA THR A 15 -2.04 -18.85 -27.22
C THR A 15 -0.88 -19.49 -27.96
N SER A 16 0.13 -19.99 -27.24
CA SER A 16 1.26 -20.73 -27.83
C SER A 16 0.79 -22.03 -28.49
N ARG A 17 -0.08 -22.79 -27.82
CA ARG A 17 -0.69 -24.00 -28.40
C ARG A 17 -1.56 -23.69 -29.62
N LEU A 18 -2.34 -22.61 -29.57
CA LEU A 18 -3.11 -22.12 -30.73
C LEU A 18 -2.18 -21.74 -31.89
N ARG A 19 -0.97 -21.24 -31.62
CA ARG A 19 0.02 -20.89 -32.64
C ARG A 19 0.61 -22.12 -33.32
N GLU A 20 0.78 -23.20 -32.57
CA GLU A 20 1.19 -24.47 -33.16
C GLU A 20 0.12 -25.02 -34.09
N ILE A 21 -1.15 -24.95 -33.68
CA ILE A 21 -2.30 -25.36 -34.50
C ILE A 21 -2.44 -24.46 -35.74
N SER A 22 -2.20 -23.14 -35.61
CA SER A 22 -2.34 -22.20 -36.72
C SER A 22 -1.31 -22.41 -37.83
N LYS A 23 -0.18 -23.10 -37.57
CA LYS A 23 0.82 -23.42 -38.61
C LYS A 23 0.24 -24.27 -39.74
N SER A 24 -0.73 -25.13 -39.44
CA SER A 24 -1.41 -25.96 -40.44
C SER A 24 -2.59 -25.27 -41.14
N ILE A 25 -2.87 -24.01 -40.81
CA ILE A 25 -3.95 -23.22 -41.39
C ILE A 25 -3.32 -22.14 -42.28
N GLU A 26 -3.73 -22.04 -43.54
CA GLU A 26 -3.32 -20.97 -44.46
C GLU A 26 -4.19 -19.73 -44.31
N ASP A 27 -4.33 -19.25 -43.08
CA ASP A 27 -5.04 -18.00 -42.77
C ASP A 27 -4.04 -17.01 -42.15
N ALA A 28 -3.66 -16.02 -42.95
CA ALA A 28 -2.71 -14.99 -42.54
C ALA A 28 -3.31 -14.01 -41.52
N GLU A 29 -4.60 -13.71 -41.62
CA GLU A 29 -5.29 -12.83 -40.67
C GLU A 29 -5.36 -13.47 -39.29
N PHE A 30 -5.70 -14.77 -39.24
CA PHE A 30 -5.68 -15.52 -37.99
C PHE A 30 -4.30 -15.57 -37.34
N LYS A 31 -3.23 -15.78 -38.13
CA LYS A 31 -1.85 -15.79 -37.63
C LYS A 31 -1.42 -14.43 -37.08
N ASN A 32 -1.81 -13.34 -37.72
CA ASN A 32 -1.53 -11.98 -37.25
C ASN A 32 -2.27 -11.67 -35.95
N LEU A 33 -3.59 -11.93 -35.89
CA LEU A 33 -4.38 -11.73 -34.67
C LEU A 33 -3.84 -12.53 -33.48
N LEU A 34 -3.34 -13.74 -33.74
CA LEU A 34 -2.73 -14.55 -32.69
C LEU A 34 -1.38 -14.01 -32.22
N ALA A 35 -0.57 -13.46 -33.13
CA ALA A 35 0.67 -12.79 -32.78
C ALA A 35 0.39 -11.54 -31.93
N ASP A 36 -0.59 -10.73 -32.33
CA ASP A 36 -1.03 -9.55 -31.59
C ASP A 36 -1.54 -9.92 -30.20
N LEU A 37 -2.38 -10.95 -30.09
CA LEU A 37 -2.84 -11.47 -28.80
C LEU A 37 -1.68 -11.92 -27.91
N SER A 38 -0.66 -12.57 -28.48
CA SER A 38 0.51 -13.01 -27.72
C SER A 38 1.33 -11.83 -27.19
N LEU A 39 1.43 -10.74 -27.96
CA LEU A 39 2.12 -9.52 -27.56
C LEU A 39 1.34 -8.79 -26.45
N GLU A 40 0.04 -8.59 -26.64
CA GLU A 40 -0.83 -7.94 -25.65
C GLU A 40 -0.84 -8.69 -24.31
N LEU A 41 -0.87 -10.02 -24.33
CA LEU A 41 -0.78 -10.83 -23.11
C LEU A 41 0.58 -10.72 -22.42
N ALA A 42 1.67 -10.61 -23.19
CA ALA A 42 3.01 -10.41 -22.64
C ALA A 42 3.14 -9.03 -21.98
N ASP A 43 2.65 -7.99 -22.65
CA ASP A 43 2.64 -6.62 -22.12
C ASP A 43 1.76 -6.50 -20.87
N ALA A 44 0.57 -7.13 -20.88
CA ALA A 44 -0.30 -7.19 -19.71
C ALA A 44 0.40 -7.88 -18.52
N LYS A 45 1.15 -8.96 -18.78
CA LYS A 45 1.91 -9.67 -17.75
C LYS A 45 2.97 -8.77 -17.11
N LEU A 46 3.70 -7.99 -17.91
CA LEU A 46 4.71 -7.05 -17.41
C LEU A 46 4.06 -5.94 -16.56
N LYS A 47 3.01 -5.29 -17.06
CA LYS A 47 2.30 -4.24 -16.32
C LYS A 47 1.76 -4.72 -14.97
N ILE A 48 1.26 -5.95 -14.90
CA ILE A 48 0.76 -6.53 -13.64
C ILE A 48 1.91 -6.87 -12.70
N ALA A 49 3.06 -7.31 -13.21
CA ALA A 49 4.24 -7.53 -12.38
C ALA A 49 4.71 -6.22 -11.74
N ASP A 50 4.76 -5.13 -12.52
CA ASP A 50 5.13 -3.79 -12.03
C ASP A 50 4.14 -3.30 -10.96
N LEU A 51 2.82 -3.39 -11.23
CA LEU A 51 1.79 -3.03 -10.25
C LEU A 51 1.84 -3.88 -8.98
N THR A 52 2.24 -5.15 -9.09
CA THR A 52 2.40 -6.02 -7.93
C THR A 52 3.58 -5.57 -7.07
N SER A 53 4.69 -5.15 -7.70
CA SER A 53 5.84 -4.57 -7.01
C SER A 53 5.49 -3.27 -6.29
N GLU A 54 4.84 -2.34 -7.01
CA GLU A 54 4.40 -1.06 -6.44
C GLU A 54 3.43 -1.27 -5.26
N ASN A 55 2.51 -2.24 -5.37
CA ASN A 55 1.60 -2.56 -4.27
C ASN A 55 2.33 -3.11 -3.04
N ALA A 56 3.40 -3.90 -3.24
CA ALA A 56 4.20 -4.41 -2.14
C ALA A 56 4.95 -3.27 -1.44
N GLU A 57 5.57 -2.36 -2.18
CA GLU A 57 6.24 -1.16 -1.65
C GLU A 57 5.27 -0.25 -0.89
N LEU A 58 4.08 0.00 -1.44
CA LEU A 58 3.06 0.81 -0.76
C LEU A 58 2.56 0.14 0.53
N ARG A 59 2.43 -1.19 0.55
CA ARG A 59 2.08 -1.93 1.77
C ARG A 59 3.17 -1.85 2.82
N GLU A 60 4.43 -1.88 2.43
CA GLU A 60 5.56 -1.69 3.32
C GLU A 60 5.55 -0.29 3.92
N GLN A 61 5.40 0.76 3.11
CA GLN A 61 5.27 2.14 3.60
C GLN A 61 4.10 2.31 4.57
N ILE A 62 2.95 1.68 4.29
CA ILE A 62 1.80 1.69 5.22
C ILE A 62 2.17 0.98 6.53
N SER A 63 2.84 -0.18 6.46
CA SER A 63 3.30 -0.91 7.65
C SER A 63 4.25 -0.06 8.49
N GLU A 64 5.22 0.61 7.88
CA GLU A 64 6.13 1.54 8.56
C GLU A 64 5.39 2.70 9.25
N LEU A 65 4.40 3.28 8.57
CA LEU A 65 3.61 4.38 9.12
C LEU A 65 2.64 3.93 10.23
N THR A 66 2.15 2.69 10.17
CA THR A 66 1.14 2.16 11.11
C THR A 66 1.74 1.42 12.30
N SER A 67 2.95 0.88 12.18
CA SER A 67 3.69 0.19 13.26
C SER A 67 4.22 1.13 14.35
N ALA A 68 4.28 2.44 14.10
CA ALA A 68 4.63 3.40 15.14
C ALA A 68 3.49 3.51 16.17
N THR A 69 3.80 3.20 17.43
CA THR A 69 2.87 3.02 18.57
C THR A 69 2.28 4.31 19.16
N GLY A 70 2.40 5.45 18.49
CA GLY A 70 1.91 6.75 18.97
C GLY A 70 0.63 7.24 18.29
N GLU A 71 0.02 8.28 18.86
CA GLU A 71 -1.05 9.04 18.22
C GLU A 71 -0.51 9.82 17.00
N LEU A 72 -1.42 10.28 16.13
CA LEU A 72 -1.07 11.15 15.01
C LEU A 72 -0.60 12.51 15.53
N CYS A 73 0.63 12.90 15.19
CA CYS A 73 1.13 14.23 15.50
C CYS A 73 0.42 15.30 14.64
N PRO A 74 -0.16 16.36 15.23
CA PRO A 74 -0.90 17.40 14.49
C PRO A 74 -0.02 18.25 13.56
N LYS A 75 1.32 18.22 13.74
CA LYS A 75 2.26 19.01 12.92
C LYS A 75 2.85 18.21 11.74
N CYS A 76 3.11 16.92 11.90
CA CYS A 76 3.82 16.12 10.90
C CYS A 76 3.08 14.85 10.44
N ASN A 77 1.88 14.59 10.97
CA ASN A 77 1.02 13.44 10.65
C ASN A 77 1.67 12.04 10.85
N LYS A 78 2.81 11.95 11.54
CA LYS A 78 3.43 10.67 11.92
C LYS A 78 2.84 10.16 13.24
N ARG A 79 2.69 8.84 13.38
CA ARG A 79 2.23 8.14 14.59
C ARG A 79 3.30 8.02 15.68
N THR A 80 3.93 9.14 16.02
CA THR A 80 5.03 9.21 17.00
C THR A 80 4.71 10.19 18.12
N TYR A 81 3.43 10.55 18.29
CA TYR A 81 2.96 11.44 19.32
C TYR A 81 2.66 10.65 20.59
N GLU A 82 3.49 10.82 21.61
CA GLU A 82 3.44 10.04 22.86
C GLU A 82 3.19 10.96 24.05
N LEU A 83 2.50 10.42 25.06
CA LEU A 83 2.28 11.09 26.34
C LEU A 83 3.55 11.00 27.19
N ILE A 84 4.19 12.12 27.48
CA ILE A 84 5.39 12.17 28.33
C ILE A 84 5.02 12.29 29.80
N SER A 85 4.03 13.14 30.12
CA SER A 85 3.65 13.38 31.50
C SER A 85 2.17 13.69 31.62
N SER A 86 1.57 13.19 32.69
CA SER A 86 0.24 13.57 33.16
C SER A 86 0.36 14.11 34.57
N ALA A 87 -0.07 15.35 34.79
CA ALA A 87 -0.11 15.98 36.11
C ALA A 87 -1.49 16.61 36.35
N PRO A 88 -1.94 16.76 37.60
CA PRO A 88 -3.11 17.57 37.93
C PRO A 88 -2.95 18.99 37.38
N ASP A 89 -4.02 19.56 36.85
CA ASP A 89 -3.99 20.94 36.35
C ASP A 89 -3.86 21.96 37.51
N GLU A 90 -3.16 23.07 37.28
CA GLU A 90 -2.88 24.07 38.31
C GLU A 90 -4.15 24.82 38.77
N VAL A 91 -5.15 24.97 37.89
CA VAL A 91 -6.36 25.75 38.17
C VAL A 91 -7.53 24.83 38.50
N PHE A 92 -7.65 23.71 37.77
CA PHE A 92 -8.80 22.81 37.87
C PHE A 92 -8.45 21.40 38.35
N GLY A 93 -7.25 21.19 38.89
CA GLY A 93 -6.81 19.89 39.42
C GLY A 93 -7.72 19.33 40.52
N ASP A 94 -8.23 20.19 41.39
CA ASP A 94 -9.16 19.82 42.46
C ASP A 94 -10.54 19.36 41.93
N LEU A 95 -10.89 19.75 40.71
CA LEU A 95 -12.10 19.29 40.00
C LEU A 95 -11.82 18.05 39.13
N GLY A 96 -10.62 17.48 39.21
CA GLY A 96 -10.21 16.27 38.49
C GLY A 96 -9.66 16.53 37.07
N ALA A 97 -9.37 17.79 36.71
CA ALA A 97 -8.74 18.08 35.43
C ALA A 97 -7.26 17.65 35.42
N VAL A 98 -6.83 17.00 34.33
CA VAL A 98 -5.46 16.51 34.16
C VAL A 98 -4.81 17.20 32.97
N LYS A 99 -3.66 17.83 33.20
CA LYS A 99 -2.79 18.37 32.16
C LYS A 99 -1.88 17.27 31.63
N ARG A 100 -2.08 16.89 30.38
CA ARG A 100 -1.28 15.90 29.66
C ARG A 100 -0.33 16.60 28.70
N VAL A 101 0.96 16.34 28.82
CA VAL A 101 1.99 16.85 27.90
C VAL A 101 2.36 15.74 26.94
N TYR A 102 2.13 15.99 25.66
CA TYR A 102 2.49 15.10 24.59
C TYR A 102 3.71 15.64 23.85
N LYS A 103 4.51 14.73 23.29
CA LYS A 103 5.64 15.08 22.44
C LYS A 103 5.76 14.11 21.28
N CYS A 104 6.06 14.65 20.10
CA CYS A 104 6.32 13.87 18.91
C CYS A 104 7.81 13.56 18.79
N SER A 105 8.17 12.27 18.72
CA SER A 105 9.56 11.84 18.52
C SER A 105 10.12 12.21 17.14
N GLY A 106 9.26 12.31 16.12
CA GLY A 106 9.68 12.59 14.74
C GLY A 106 9.97 14.06 14.42
N CYS A 107 9.23 15.02 15.00
CA CYS A 107 9.38 16.45 14.70
C CYS A 107 9.60 17.33 15.93
N GLN A 108 9.78 16.72 17.11
CA GLN A 108 9.95 17.36 18.42
C GLN A 108 8.83 18.33 18.83
N PHE A 109 7.69 18.28 18.15
CA PHE A 109 6.52 19.07 18.51
C PHE A 109 6.00 18.64 19.88
N SER A 110 5.71 19.59 20.77
CA SER A 110 5.14 19.34 22.09
C SER A 110 3.94 20.24 22.33
N GLU A 111 2.90 19.69 22.94
CA GLU A 111 1.68 20.41 23.30
C GLU A 111 1.15 19.86 24.63
N SER A 112 0.61 20.75 25.46
CA SER A 112 -0.11 20.39 26.68
C SER A 112 -1.61 20.52 26.45
N LYS A 113 -2.36 19.43 26.69
CA LYS A 113 -3.83 19.42 26.66
C LYS A 113 -4.38 19.23 28.05
N VAL A 114 -5.36 20.03 28.43
CA VAL A 114 -6.15 19.84 29.64
C VAL A 114 -7.30 18.91 29.31
N VAL A 115 -7.37 17.77 30.00
CA VAL A 115 -8.47 16.81 29.90
C VAL A 115 -9.32 16.98 31.14
N SER A 116 -10.54 17.50 30.98
CA SER A 116 -11.55 17.53 32.04
C SER A 116 -12.09 16.12 32.30
N PRO A 117 -12.55 15.82 33.54
CA PRO A 117 -13.22 14.56 33.85
C PRO A 117 -14.49 14.32 33.02
#